data_AF-A0A9P5WI69-F1
#
_entry.id   AF-A0A9P5WI69-F1
#
_cell.length_a   1.000
_cell.length_b   1.000
_cell.length_c   1.000
_cell.angle_alpha   90.00
_cell.angle_beta   90.00
_cell.angle_gamma   90.00
#
_symmetry.space_group_name_H-M   'P 1'
#
loop_
_entity.id
_entity.type
_entity.pdbx_description
1 polymer ?
#
loop_
_entity_poly.entity_id
_entity_poly.type
_entity_poly.pdbx_seq_one_letter_code
_entity_poly.pdbx_strand_id
1 'polypeptide(L)'
;MEYMEGRTLAHAVDDVGDRREEVAIQISNGLTYLHSLPFFHKKIRTDNILLTRNFDAKIAGFGSDDVDCSGIWLAPELVDDPTRYSPQSDIYNLGIIMEQMGEGSLTYMQWMVLCQSKDPKDRPLDCPLIQTPLIQAPPGDLEECETTERLLHRLKSIALQRDSDVANYLGYMYMTGTKVPINETEALKWFLHAAKDHAAAQNTMGVLHVDTDPIAAEEWFLKAAGQGYHIAWSNLGRLMSSQKRYDKAEEWYRKATSFGDAHAQYSLGEMYFRGHYVPQDDTQALEWFHKAAVQGYMDAEYSVGYMHQHGRGTRRDDGEAEVWYTRAMEQGHIVAGRSLAEVRIDRVWCQWGQETDLPTVSVDGIKYLDTTKVRLTLDNLNQYFLDLREFSLRAMEAREEVSLK
;
A
#
# COMPACT_ATOMS: atom_id res chain seq x y z
N MET A 1 31.28 -9.59 -18.40
CA MET A 1 30.04 -8.88 -18.03
C MET A 1 30.09 -7.48 -18.62
N GLU A 2 28.95 -6.89 -18.92
CA GLU A 2 28.85 -5.47 -19.28
C GLU A 2 29.43 -4.59 -18.15
N TYR A 3 30.11 -3.51 -18.49
CA TYR A 3 30.59 -2.53 -17.51
C TYR A 3 29.52 -1.44 -17.32
N MET A 4 29.11 -1.20 -16.07
CA MET A 4 28.13 -0.18 -15.70
C MET A 4 28.84 0.98 -14.98
N GLU A 5 28.77 2.20 -15.52
CA GLU A 5 29.49 3.41 -15.01
C GLU A 5 28.93 4.00 -13.69
N GLY A 6 28.34 3.18 -12.82
CA GLY A 6 27.83 3.62 -11.52
C GLY A 6 28.29 2.74 -10.36
N ARG A 7 27.43 2.55 -9.34
CA ARG A 7 27.77 1.89 -8.08
C ARG A 7 26.69 0.90 -7.66
N THR A 8 26.97 0.07 -6.67
CA THR A 8 25.97 -0.83 -6.11
C THR A 8 24.90 -0.05 -5.35
N LEU A 9 23.69 -0.59 -5.28
CA LEU A 9 22.60 -0.01 -4.48
C LEU A 9 23.01 0.14 -3.02
N ALA A 10 23.81 -0.79 -2.47
CA ALA A 10 24.32 -0.71 -1.10
C ALA A 10 25.09 0.60 -0.80
N HIS A 11 25.77 1.18 -1.79
CA HIS A 11 26.50 2.45 -1.65
C HIS A 11 25.70 3.68 -2.13
N ALA A 12 24.45 3.49 -2.49
CA ALA A 12 23.60 4.51 -3.10
C ALA A 12 22.23 4.61 -2.46
N VAL A 13 21.91 3.80 -1.43
CA VAL A 13 20.59 3.70 -0.79
C VAL A 13 20.01 5.09 -0.47
N ASP A 14 20.81 5.94 0.18
CA ASP A 14 20.39 7.30 0.57
C ASP A 14 20.18 8.23 -0.64
N ASP A 15 20.92 8.00 -1.73
CA ASP A 15 20.91 8.83 -2.93
C ASP A 15 19.76 8.50 -3.88
N VAL A 16 19.08 7.36 -3.72
CA VAL A 16 17.94 6.97 -4.57
C VAL A 16 16.75 7.92 -4.39
N GLY A 17 16.58 8.53 -3.21
CA GLY A 17 15.61 9.61 -2.97
C GLY A 17 14.18 9.24 -3.42
N ASP A 18 13.55 10.08 -4.24
CA ASP A 18 12.17 9.89 -4.72
C ASP A 18 12.05 8.80 -5.82
N ARG A 19 13.16 8.18 -6.24
CA ARG A 19 13.19 7.16 -7.30
C ARG A 19 13.21 5.73 -6.79
N ARG A 20 12.94 5.53 -5.50
CA ARG A 20 12.97 4.21 -4.85
C ARG A 20 11.99 3.25 -5.54
N GLU A 21 10.80 3.75 -5.86
CA GLU A 21 9.76 2.97 -6.54
C GLU A 21 10.21 2.59 -7.95
N GLU A 22 10.82 3.53 -8.66
CA GLU A 22 11.36 3.28 -10.00
C GLU A 22 12.47 2.23 -9.99
N VAL A 23 13.38 2.30 -9.00
CA VAL A 23 14.45 1.32 -8.81
C VAL A 23 13.86 -0.05 -8.43
N ALA A 24 12.86 -0.09 -7.54
CA ALA A 24 12.17 -1.31 -7.14
C ALA A 24 11.45 -1.98 -8.32
N ILE A 25 10.75 -1.19 -9.15
CA ILE A 25 10.09 -1.67 -10.37
C ILE A 25 11.12 -2.24 -11.35
N GLN A 26 12.26 -1.58 -11.52
CA GLN A 26 13.32 -2.07 -12.41
C GLN A 26 13.92 -3.40 -11.93
N ILE A 27 14.15 -3.56 -10.62
CA ILE A 27 14.60 -4.82 -10.03
C ILE A 27 13.52 -5.90 -10.21
N SER A 28 12.25 -5.57 -9.92
CA SER A 28 11.11 -6.48 -10.07
C SER A 28 10.91 -6.96 -11.52
N ASN A 29 11.09 -6.07 -12.50
CA ASN A 29 11.07 -6.42 -13.92
C ASN A 29 12.22 -7.37 -14.27
N GLY A 30 13.41 -7.13 -13.72
CA GLY A 30 14.56 -8.02 -13.85
C GLY A 30 14.28 -9.41 -13.27
N LEU A 31 13.68 -9.49 -12.09
CA LEU A 31 13.28 -10.75 -11.45
C LEU A 31 12.20 -11.47 -12.26
N THR A 32 11.19 -10.75 -12.75
CA THR A 32 10.14 -11.32 -13.59
C THR A 32 10.71 -11.95 -14.86
N TYR A 33 11.67 -11.27 -15.50
CA TYR A 33 12.39 -11.83 -16.63
C TYR A 33 13.18 -13.11 -16.23
N LEU A 34 13.90 -13.09 -15.11
CA LEU A 34 14.63 -14.27 -14.62
C LEU A 34 13.69 -15.45 -14.31
N HIS A 35 12.56 -15.19 -13.67
CA HIS A 35 11.56 -16.21 -13.29
C HIS A 35 10.78 -16.76 -14.47
N SER A 36 10.78 -16.05 -15.62
CA SER A 36 10.29 -16.60 -16.90
C SER A 36 11.24 -17.64 -17.50
N LEU A 37 12.49 -17.70 -17.01
CA LEU A 37 13.50 -18.66 -17.37
C LEU A 37 13.65 -19.72 -16.24
N PRO A 38 14.24 -20.90 -16.52
CA PRO A 38 14.49 -21.91 -15.48
C PRO A 38 15.70 -21.57 -14.60
N PHE A 39 15.87 -20.30 -14.24
CA PHE A 39 17.02 -19.79 -13.47
C PHE A 39 16.54 -19.01 -12.24
N PHE A 40 17.27 -19.16 -11.15
CA PHE A 40 17.03 -18.44 -9.90
C PHE A 40 18.26 -17.58 -9.58
N HIS A 41 18.06 -16.36 -9.08
CA HIS A 41 19.20 -15.50 -8.78
C HIS A 41 19.91 -15.92 -7.49
N LYS A 42 19.17 -16.39 -6.46
CA LYS A 42 19.70 -16.97 -5.20
C LYS A 42 20.49 -16.04 -4.29
N LYS A 43 20.88 -14.86 -4.78
CA LYS A 43 21.69 -13.86 -4.06
C LYS A 43 21.18 -12.43 -4.26
N ILE A 44 19.88 -12.22 -4.32
CA ILE A 44 19.31 -10.86 -4.45
C ILE A 44 19.59 -10.08 -3.16
N ARG A 45 20.36 -8.99 -3.28
CA ARG A 45 20.72 -8.07 -2.20
C ARG A 45 21.22 -6.76 -2.79
N THR A 46 21.32 -5.71 -1.97
CA THR A 46 21.76 -4.37 -2.37
C THR A 46 23.16 -4.33 -3.01
N ASP A 47 24.06 -5.25 -2.66
CA ASP A 47 25.39 -5.37 -3.30
C ASP A 47 25.34 -5.88 -4.75
N ASN A 48 24.29 -6.64 -5.07
CA ASN A 48 24.09 -7.29 -6.36
C ASN A 48 23.14 -6.51 -7.27
N ILE A 49 22.74 -5.31 -6.88
CA ILE A 49 22.02 -4.37 -7.72
C ILE A 49 22.99 -3.27 -8.15
N LEU A 50 23.27 -3.19 -9.45
CA LEU A 50 24.08 -2.13 -10.03
C LEU A 50 23.18 -0.99 -10.49
N LEU A 51 23.53 0.23 -10.11
CA LEU A 51 22.85 1.44 -10.54
C LEU A 51 23.72 2.22 -11.51
N THR A 52 23.15 2.73 -12.60
CA THR A 52 23.80 3.77 -13.41
C THR A 52 23.80 5.12 -12.67
N ARG A 53 24.48 6.14 -13.22
CA ARG A 53 24.37 7.52 -12.70
C ARG A 53 22.95 8.09 -12.78
N ASN A 54 22.12 7.53 -13.66
CA ASN A 54 20.72 7.85 -13.81
C ASN A 54 19.84 6.82 -13.09
N PHE A 55 20.35 6.11 -12.08
CA PHE A 55 19.64 5.11 -11.28
C PHE A 55 18.87 4.05 -12.10
N ASP A 56 19.36 3.73 -13.30
CA ASP A 56 18.88 2.53 -13.99
C ASP A 56 19.45 1.32 -13.26
N ALA A 57 18.58 0.45 -12.75
CA ALA A 57 18.94 -0.69 -11.93
C ALA A 57 19.08 -1.96 -12.78
N LYS A 58 20.20 -2.67 -12.60
CA LYS A 58 20.42 -4.00 -13.16
C LYS A 58 20.81 -4.99 -12.07
N ILE A 59 20.23 -6.18 -12.13
CA ILE A 59 20.63 -7.31 -11.31
C ILE A 59 21.97 -7.83 -11.82
N ALA A 60 22.90 -8.12 -10.91
CA ALA A 60 24.25 -8.62 -11.18
C ALA A 60 24.65 -9.70 -10.16
N GLY A 61 25.79 -10.36 -10.37
CA GLY A 61 26.28 -11.38 -9.42
C GLY A 61 25.85 -12.82 -9.72
N PHE A 62 25.56 -13.14 -10.99
CA PHE A 62 25.19 -14.47 -11.50
C PHE A 62 26.37 -15.46 -11.56
N GLY A 63 26.99 -15.77 -10.41
CA GLY A 63 28.26 -16.53 -10.36
C GLY A 63 28.23 -17.89 -9.65
N SER A 64 27.20 -18.20 -8.87
CA SER A 64 27.14 -19.44 -8.10
C SER A 64 25.72 -19.98 -7.99
N ASP A 65 25.56 -21.30 -8.07
CA ASP A 65 24.29 -21.99 -7.81
C ASP A 65 23.94 -22.10 -6.32
N ASP A 66 24.85 -21.68 -5.44
CA ASP A 66 24.66 -21.73 -3.99
C ASP A 66 23.65 -20.67 -3.54
N VAL A 67 22.73 -21.10 -2.69
CA VAL A 67 21.82 -20.20 -1.97
C VAL A 67 22.65 -19.37 -1.00
N ASP A 68 22.48 -18.04 -1.01
CA ASP A 68 23.06 -17.21 0.04
C ASP A 68 22.26 -17.36 1.32
N CYS A 69 22.78 -18.19 2.22
CA CYS A 69 22.12 -18.49 3.49
C CYS A 69 22.48 -17.51 4.61
N SER A 70 23.01 -16.32 4.29
CA SER A 70 23.52 -15.38 5.29
C SER A 70 22.54 -14.26 5.66
N GLY A 71 22.30 -14.11 6.98
CA GLY A 71 21.70 -12.91 7.56
C GLY A 71 20.24 -12.65 7.16
N ILE A 72 19.93 -11.38 6.85
CA ILE A 72 18.59 -10.91 6.49
C ILE A 72 18.13 -11.37 5.09
N TRP A 73 19.05 -11.87 4.25
CA TRP A 73 18.80 -12.27 2.86
C TRP A 73 18.33 -13.72 2.70
N LEU A 74 18.21 -14.46 3.80
CA LEU A 74 17.74 -15.84 3.79
C LEU A 74 16.21 -15.85 3.90
N ALA A 75 15.50 -16.26 2.85
CA ALA A 75 14.05 -16.40 2.89
C ALA A 75 13.59 -17.47 3.91
N PRO A 76 12.44 -17.30 4.59
CA PRO A 76 12.00 -18.19 5.67
C PRO A 76 11.94 -19.68 5.30
N GLU A 77 11.48 -19.99 4.10
CA GLU A 77 11.33 -21.35 3.58
C GLU A 77 12.67 -22.07 3.33
N LEU A 78 13.77 -21.32 3.25
CA LEU A 78 15.11 -21.83 2.99
C LEU A 78 15.89 -22.14 4.28
N VAL A 79 15.36 -21.73 5.44
CA VAL A 79 16.01 -21.94 6.74
C VAL A 79 16.08 -23.42 7.09
N ASP A 80 15.00 -24.16 6.85
CA ASP A 80 14.92 -25.59 7.15
C ASP A 80 15.45 -26.45 5.98
N ASP A 81 15.34 -25.95 4.75
CA ASP A 81 15.68 -26.70 3.54
C ASP A 81 16.10 -25.77 2.39
N PRO A 82 17.41 -25.51 2.20
CA PRO A 82 17.91 -24.66 1.11
C PRO A 82 17.61 -25.18 -0.29
N THR A 83 17.21 -26.45 -0.44
CA THR A 83 16.81 -27.00 -1.75
C THR A 83 15.45 -26.46 -2.21
N ARG A 84 14.66 -25.85 -1.31
CA ARG A 84 13.33 -25.29 -1.61
C ARG A 84 13.35 -23.90 -2.24
N TYR A 85 14.50 -23.49 -2.78
CA TYR A 85 14.62 -22.22 -3.46
C TYR A 85 13.54 -22.03 -4.51
N SER A 86 12.88 -20.87 -4.47
CA SER A 86 11.75 -20.57 -5.35
C SER A 86 11.77 -19.09 -5.76
N PRO A 87 10.97 -18.70 -6.78
CA PRO A 87 10.77 -17.29 -7.12
C PRO A 87 10.35 -16.43 -5.91
N GLN A 88 9.61 -17.03 -4.97
CA GLN A 88 9.17 -16.37 -3.73
C GLN A 88 10.35 -15.97 -2.84
N SER A 89 11.45 -16.72 -2.88
CA SER A 89 12.66 -16.40 -2.12
C SER A 89 13.37 -15.14 -2.66
N ASP A 90 13.37 -14.93 -3.98
CA ASP A 90 13.88 -13.71 -4.62
C ASP A 90 12.97 -12.50 -4.30
N ILE A 91 11.65 -12.71 -4.21
CA ILE A 91 10.67 -11.67 -3.86
C ILE A 91 10.83 -11.23 -2.40
N TYR A 92 11.05 -12.18 -1.48
CA TYR A 92 11.38 -11.85 -0.09
C TYR A 92 12.60 -10.92 -0.02
N ASN A 93 13.66 -11.24 -0.78
CA ASN A 93 14.87 -10.43 -0.83
C ASN A 93 14.65 -9.06 -1.47
N LEU A 94 13.77 -8.94 -2.46
CA LEU A 94 13.34 -7.64 -2.97
C LEU A 94 12.65 -6.81 -1.87
N GLY A 95 11.80 -7.42 -1.05
CA GLY A 95 11.19 -6.77 0.11
C GLY A 95 12.22 -6.20 1.09
N ILE A 96 13.28 -6.95 1.37
CA ILE A 96 14.40 -6.48 2.21
C ILE A 96 15.14 -5.30 1.55
N ILE A 97 15.36 -5.35 0.22
CA ILE A 97 15.95 -4.22 -0.52
C ILE A 97 15.07 -2.97 -0.41
N MET A 98 13.75 -3.12 -0.54
CA MET A 98 12.79 -2.00 -0.45
C MET A 98 12.72 -1.40 0.96
N GLU A 99 12.77 -2.24 2.00
CA GLU A 99 12.87 -1.79 3.39
C GLU A 99 14.15 -0.97 3.59
N GLN A 100 15.29 -1.44 3.08
CA GLN A 100 16.55 -0.71 3.15
C GLN A 100 16.50 0.61 2.38
N MET A 101 15.80 0.64 1.24
CA MET A 101 15.52 1.89 0.51
C MET A 101 14.55 2.81 1.25
N GLY A 102 13.95 2.40 2.36
CA GLY A 102 13.00 3.21 3.14
C GLY A 102 11.62 3.32 2.51
N GLU A 103 11.22 2.37 1.65
CA GLU A 103 9.83 2.20 1.19
C GLU A 103 9.04 1.35 2.20
N GLY A 104 8.96 1.84 3.43
CA GLY A 104 8.25 1.19 4.53
C GLY A 104 6.74 1.45 4.48
N SER A 105 6.09 1.24 3.34
CA SER A 105 4.63 1.19 3.32
C SER A 105 4.21 -0.16 3.91
N LEU A 106 3.58 -0.13 5.10
CA LEU A 106 2.87 -1.27 5.69
C LEU A 106 1.94 -1.92 4.65
N THR A 107 1.43 -1.11 3.72
CA THR A 107 0.57 -1.47 2.59
C THR A 107 1.28 -2.35 1.56
N TYR A 108 2.60 -2.21 1.32
CA TYR A 108 3.32 -3.05 0.35
C TYR A 108 3.77 -4.39 0.94
N MET A 109 4.18 -4.44 2.21
CA MET A 109 4.37 -5.71 2.91
C MET A 109 3.04 -6.46 3.10
N GLN A 110 1.94 -5.75 3.37
CA GLN A 110 0.59 -6.31 3.31
C GLN A 110 0.21 -6.76 1.89
N TRP A 111 0.57 -6.01 0.85
CA TRP A 111 0.38 -6.38 -0.56
C TRP A 111 1.14 -7.66 -0.93
N MET A 112 2.39 -7.81 -0.49
CA MET A 112 3.17 -9.04 -0.66
C MET A 112 2.58 -10.22 0.12
N VAL A 113 2.08 -10.01 1.34
CA VAL A 113 1.36 -11.03 2.14
C VAL A 113 0.01 -11.39 1.49
N LEU A 114 -0.69 -10.44 0.88
CA LEU A 114 -1.94 -10.69 0.14
C LEU A 114 -1.68 -11.42 -1.17
N CYS A 115 -0.60 -11.13 -1.90
CA CYS A 115 -0.16 -11.95 -3.04
C CYS A 115 0.23 -13.39 -2.63
N GLN A 116 0.50 -13.65 -1.34
CA GLN A 116 0.73 -15.00 -0.78
C GLN A 116 -0.57 -15.73 -0.39
N SER A 117 -1.76 -15.13 -0.50
CA SER A 117 -3.02 -15.82 -0.22
C SER A 117 -3.22 -17.00 -1.17
N LYS A 118 -3.55 -18.17 -0.61
CA LYS A 118 -3.94 -19.36 -1.38
C LYS A 118 -5.32 -19.21 -2.02
N ASP A 119 -6.10 -18.24 -1.56
CA ASP A 119 -7.38 -17.90 -2.15
C ASP A 119 -7.19 -16.83 -3.24
N PRO A 120 -7.55 -17.12 -4.51
CA PRO A 120 -7.46 -16.17 -5.60
C PRO A 120 -8.22 -14.85 -5.39
N LYS A 121 -9.22 -14.82 -4.50
CA LYS A 121 -10.07 -13.64 -4.25
C LYS A 121 -9.42 -12.57 -3.37
N ASP A 122 -8.44 -12.94 -2.55
CA ASP A 122 -7.74 -12.01 -1.65
C ASP A 122 -6.49 -11.37 -2.30
N ARG A 123 -6.19 -11.74 -3.55
CA ARG A 123 -5.00 -11.27 -4.27
C ARG A 123 -5.33 -10.00 -5.07
N PRO A 124 -4.57 -8.90 -4.90
CA PRO A 124 -4.66 -7.72 -5.76
C PRO A 124 -4.51 -8.07 -7.24
N LEU A 125 -5.30 -7.39 -8.10
CA LEU A 125 -5.36 -7.63 -9.56
C LEU A 125 -4.00 -7.44 -10.27
N ASP A 126 -3.14 -6.59 -9.73
CA ASP A 126 -1.80 -6.29 -10.25
C ASP A 126 -0.67 -7.08 -9.55
N CYS A 127 -0.97 -8.19 -8.86
CA CYS A 127 0.10 -9.13 -8.49
C CYS A 127 0.74 -9.65 -9.78
N PRO A 128 2.08 -9.58 -9.94
CA PRO A 128 2.73 -10.23 -11.07
C PRO A 128 2.36 -11.72 -11.02
N LEU A 129 1.63 -12.18 -12.04
CA LEU A 129 1.13 -13.54 -12.13
C LEU A 129 2.30 -14.53 -12.18
N ILE A 130 2.80 -14.95 -11.02
CA ILE A 130 3.65 -16.15 -10.92
C ILE A 130 2.70 -17.35 -10.91
N GLN A 131 2.19 -17.70 -12.08
CA GLN A 131 1.72 -19.05 -12.34
C GLN A 131 2.92 -19.88 -12.81
N THR A 132 3.71 -20.40 -11.89
CA THR A 132 4.68 -21.46 -12.23
C THR A 132 4.59 -22.63 -11.26
N PRO A 133 4.66 -23.88 -11.76
CA PRO A 133 4.74 -25.05 -10.91
C PRO A 133 6.03 -24.99 -10.09
N LEU A 134 5.98 -25.41 -8.82
CA LEU A 134 7.20 -25.67 -8.04
C LEU A 134 8.11 -26.62 -8.84
N ILE A 135 9.22 -26.11 -9.37
CA ILE A 135 10.28 -26.93 -9.94
C ILE A 135 11.18 -27.35 -8.77
N GLN A 136 11.12 -28.63 -8.40
CA GLN A 136 12.08 -29.21 -7.45
C GLN A 136 13.45 -29.30 -8.15
N ALA A 137 14.43 -28.54 -7.68
CA ALA A 137 15.83 -28.75 -8.06
C ALA A 137 16.34 -30.06 -7.43
N PRO A 138 17.17 -30.85 -8.12
CA PRO A 138 17.74 -32.06 -7.54
C PRO A 138 18.72 -31.70 -6.40
N PRO A 139 18.75 -32.49 -5.31
CA PRO A 139 19.65 -32.24 -4.19
C PRO A 139 21.08 -32.61 -4.60
N GLY A 140 21.83 -31.62 -5.10
CA GLY A 140 23.29 -31.67 -5.13
C GLY A 140 23.79 -31.04 -3.84
N ASP A 141 24.80 -31.66 -3.21
CA ASP A 141 25.47 -31.30 -1.96
C ASP A 141 25.43 -29.79 -1.62
N LEU A 142 24.36 -29.35 -0.96
CA LEU A 142 24.24 -28.02 -0.38
C LEU A 142 24.83 -28.08 1.02
N GLU A 143 25.87 -27.28 1.28
CA GLU A 143 26.40 -27.06 2.63
C GLU A 143 25.25 -26.69 3.58
N GLU A 144 25.29 -27.21 4.82
CA GLU A 144 24.22 -27.08 5.83
C GLU A 144 23.77 -25.61 6.01
N CYS A 145 22.50 -25.34 5.71
CA CYS A 145 21.84 -24.09 6.07
C CYS A 145 21.97 -23.78 7.57
N GLU A 146 22.16 -22.50 7.91
CA GLU A 146 22.18 -22.05 9.29
C GLU A 146 20.82 -22.31 9.95
N THR A 147 20.77 -23.09 11.03
CA THR A 147 19.51 -23.35 11.75
C THR A 147 18.93 -22.05 12.32
N THR A 148 17.60 -21.98 12.45
CA THR A 148 16.88 -20.84 13.07
C THR A 148 17.51 -20.37 14.39
N GLU A 149 17.96 -21.32 15.22
CA GLU A 149 18.61 -21.04 16.50
C GLU A 149 19.98 -20.37 16.34
N ARG A 150 20.80 -20.83 15.39
CA ARG A 150 22.12 -20.23 15.10
C ARG A 150 21.97 -18.83 14.51
N LEU A 151 21.05 -18.67 13.55
CA LEU A 151 20.72 -17.38 12.96
C LEU A 151 20.25 -16.39 14.04
N LEU A 152 19.32 -16.81 14.89
CA LEU A 152 18.81 -15.97 15.97
C LEU A 152 19.91 -15.58 16.97
N HIS A 153 20.78 -16.52 17.36
CA HIS A 153 21.91 -16.23 18.25
C HIS A 153 22.86 -15.20 17.64
N ARG A 154 23.17 -15.33 16.34
CA ARG A 154 24.03 -14.40 15.61
C ARG A 154 23.37 -13.02 15.44
N LEU A 155 22.11 -12.94 15.05
CA LEU A 155 21.40 -11.67 14.93
C LEU A 155 21.36 -10.93 16.28
N LYS A 156 21.08 -11.65 17.37
CA LYS A 156 21.13 -11.07 18.73
C LYS A 156 22.52 -10.55 19.09
N SER A 157 23.58 -11.29 18.75
CA SER A 157 24.95 -10.85 19.05
C SER A 157 25.34 -9.60 18.26
N ILE A 158 24.90 -9.47 17.01
CA ILE A 158 25.11 -8.31 16.16
C ILE A 158 24.31 -7.10 16.69
N ALA A 159 23.03 -7.28 16.97
CA ALA A 159 22.17 -6.22 17.53
C ALA A 159 22.73 -5.66 18.85
N LEU A 160 23.28 -6.52 19.72
CA LEU A 160 23.91 -6.10 20.97
C LEU A 160 25.20 -5.28 20.77
N GLN A 161 25.86 -5.39 19.61
CA GLN A 161 27.03 -4.58 19.24
C GLN A 161 26.66 -3.18 18.71
N ARG A 162 25.42 -2.73 18.95
CA ARG A 162 24.83 -1.45 18.52
C ARG A 162 24.52 -1.36 17.01
N ASP A 163 24.23 -2.49 16.40
CA ASP A 163 23.61 -2.50 15.07
C ASP A 163 22.10 -2.33 15.23
N SER A 164 21.62 -1.11 15.01
CA SER A 164 20.23 -0.76 15.23
C SER A 164 19.30 -1.24 14.11
N ASP A 165 19.84 -1.53 12.93
CA ASP A 165 19.09 -2.11 11.82
C ASP A 165 18.75 -3.57 12.13
N VAL A 166 19.75 -4.34 12.58
CA VAL A 166 19.55 -5.74 12.99
C VAL A 166 18.67 -5.82 14.24
N ALA A 167 18.79 -4.86 15.16
CA ALA A 167 17.88 -4.77 16.31
C ALA A 167 16.43 -4.47 15.87
N ASN A 168 16.22 -3.54 14.94
CA ASN A 168 14.89 -3.25 14.39
C ASN A 168 14.29 -4.50 13.72
N TYR A 169 15.10 -5.20 12.93
CA TYR A 169 14.71 -6.45 12.27
C TYR A 169 14.32 -7.54 13.27
N LEU A 170 15.09 -7.74 14.35
CA LEU A 170 14.71 -8.65 15.44
C LEU A 170 13.38 -8.28 16.08
N GLY A 171 13.12 -6.98 16.24
CA GLY A 171 11.82 -6.47 16.69
C GLY A 171 10.69 -6.97 15.81
N TYR A 172 10.82 -6.80 14.49
CA TYR A 172 9.83 -7.28 13.53
C TYR A 172 9.70 -8.80 13.54
N MET A 173 10.80 -9.56 13.56
CA MET A 173 10.76 -11.03 13.64
C MET A 173 9.89 -11.53 14.79
N TYR A 174 10.05 -10.95 15.99
CA TYR A 174 9.25 -11.31 17.15
C TYR A 174 7.82 -10.78 17.10
N MET A 175 7.57 -9.64 16.45
CA MET A 175 6.24 -9.05 16.33
C MET A 175 5.36 -9.81 15.33
N THR A 176 5.92 -10.23 14.20
CA THR A 176 5.21 -10.92 13.11
C THR A 176 5.25 -12.44 13.24
N GLY A 177 6.15 -12.97 14.07
CA GLY A 177 6.37 -14.41 14.17
C GLY A 177 7.23 -14.97 13.03
N THR A 178 7.96 -14.12 12.31
CA THR A 178 8.84 -14.54 11.22
C THR A 178 10.05 -15.30 11.79
N LYS A 179 10.10 -16.62 11.55
CA LYS A 179 11.15 -17.56 12.02
C LYS A 179 11.20 -17.78 13.54
N VAL A 180 10.46 -17.03 14.36
CA VAL A 180 10.38 -17.19 15.82
C VAL A 180 8.92 -17.12 16.26
N PRO A 181 8.52 -17.75 17.39
CA PRO A 181 7.18 -17.55 17.92
C PRO A 181 6.92 -16.07 18.22
N ILE A 182 5.70 -15.60 17.95
CA ILE A 182 5.27 -14.24 18.26
C ILE A 182 5.51 -13.96 19.75
N ASN A 183 6.21 -12.86 20.03
CA ASN A 183 6.52 -12.42 21.39
C ASN A 183 6.64 -10.90 21.42
N GLU A 184 5.54 -10.23 21.74
CA GLU A 184 5.44 -8.76 21.81
C GLU A 184 6.42 -8.15 22.81
N THR A 185 6.65 -8.83 23.94
CA THR A 185 7.59 -8.35 24.97
C THR A 185 9.02 -8.32 24.45
N GLU A 186 9.41 -9.35 23.69
CA GLU A 186 10.75 -9.43 23.12
C GLU A 186 10.89 -8.52 21.89
N ALA A 187 9.84 -8.40 21.06
CA ALA A 187 9.78 -7.42 20.00
C ALA A 187 10.01 -5.99 20.50
N LEU A 188 9.28 -5.60 21.56
CA LEU A 188 9.37 -4.26 22.16
C LEU A 188 10.78 -3.97 22.70
N LYS A 189 11.44 -4.95 23.32
CA LYS A 189 12.82 -4.78 23.80
C LYS A 189 13.79 -4.50 22.64
N TRP A 190 13.65 -5.21 21.52
CA TRP A 190 14.49 -4.99 20.34
C TRP A 190 14.20 -3.66 19.65
N PHE A 191 12.92 -3.28 19.51
CA PHE A 191 12.55 -1.95 19.01
C PHE A 191 13.06 -0.83 19.91
N LEU A 192 12.95 -0.96 21.24
CA LEU A 192 13.51 0.01 22.19
C LEU A 192 15.03 0.11 22.09
N HIS A 193 15.72 -1.01 21.85
CA HIS A 193 17.16 -1.01 21.67
C HIS A 193 17.55 -0.29 20.37
N ALA A 194 16.85 -0.56 19.26
CA ALA A 194 17.04 0.08 17.97
C ALA A 194 16.67 1.58 17.97
N ALA A 195 15.59 1.95 18.66
CA ALA A 195 15.03 3.31 18.64
C ALA A 195 15.93 4.37 19.29
N LYS A 196 17.08 3.99 19.87
CA LYS A 196 18.09 4.92 20.36
C LYS A 196 18.61 5.84 19.26
N ASP A 197 18.77 5.32 18.05
CA ASP A 197 19.27 6.04 16.88
C ASP A 197 18.59 5.64 15.56
N HIS A 198 17.85 4.53 15.49
CA HIS A 198 17.18 4.11 14.25
C HIS A 198 15.80 4.75 14.06
N ALA A 199 15.63 5.53 12.98
CA ALA A 199 14.42 6.32 12.75
C ALA A 199 13.16 5.48 12.49
N ALA A 200 13.25 4.35 11.78
CA ALA A 200 12.08 3.49 11.55
C ALA A 200 11.63 2.82 12.86
N ALA A 201 12.58 2.43 13.72
CA ALA A 201 12.28 1.87 15.04
C ALA A 201 11.61 2.93 15.92
N GLN A 202 12.08 4.18 15.90
CA GLN A 202 11.43 5.30 16.58
C GLN A 202 10.00 5.51 16.07
N ASN A 203 9.76 5.44 14.76
CA ASN A 203 8.41 5.51 14.21
C ASN A 203 7.53 4.35 14.69
N THR A 204 8.04 3.11 14.69
CA THR A 204 7.33 1.94 15.21
C THR A 204 6.98 2.11 16.68
N MET A 205 7.91 2.63 17.48
CA MET A 205 7.65 2.98 18.87
C MET A 205 6.52 4.01 18.99
N GLY A 206 6.50 5.03 18.14
CA GLY A 206 5.41 6.00 18.08
C GLY A 206 4.05 5.36 17.79
N VAL A 207 3.98 4.46 16.80
CA VAL A 207 2.75 3.74 16.46
C VAL A 207 2.26 2.88 17.62
N LEU A 208 3.15 2.16 18.30
CA LEU A 208 2.79 1.31 19.45
C LEU A 208 2.23 2.10 20.64
N HIS A 209 2.61 3.38 20.78
CA HIS A 209 2.18 4.24 21.89
C HIS A 209 0.96 5.10 21.54
N VAL A 210 0.49 5.11 20.28
CA VAL A 210 -0.51 6.09 19.81
C VAL A 210 -1.81 6.05 20.62
N ASP A 211 -2.26 4.87 21.03
CA ASP A 211 -3.51 4.67 21.77
C ASP A 211 -3.31 4.68 23.29
N THR A 212 -2.10 4.35 23.77
CA THR A 212 -1.81 4.15 25.20
C THR A 212 -1.17 5.37 25.85
N ASP A 213 -0.27 6.04 25.12
CA ASP A 213 0.44 7.25 25.55
C ASP A 213 0.71 8.16 24.33
N PRO A 214 -0.27 9.01 23.95
CA PRO A 214 -0.14 9.93 22.83
C PRO A 214 1.02 10.94 22.97
N ILE A 215 1.46 11.23 24.20
CA ILE A 215 2.58 12.15 24.46
C ILE A 215 3.88 11.44 24.10
N ALA A 216 4.08 10.21 24.60
CA ALA A 216 5.22 9.40 24.21
C ALA A 216 5.23 9.10 22.71
N ALA A 217 4.05 8.87 22.10
CA ALA A 217 3.92 8.69 20.66
C ALA A 217 4.42 9.92 19.88
N GLU A 218 4.00 11.12 20.29
CA GLU A 218 4.47 12.38 19.70
C GLU A 218 6.00 12.53 19.81
N GLU A 219 6.58 12.26 20.99
CA GLU A 219 8.03 12.30 21.19
C GLU A 219 8.78 11.35 20.26
N TRP A 220 8.29 10.12 20.11
CA TRP A 220 8.91 9.12 19.24
C TRP A 220 8.83 9.51 17.77
N PHE A 221 7.66 9.96 17.30
CA PHE A 221 7.54 10.42 15.93
C PHE A 221 8.37 11.67 15.66
N LEU A 222 8.49 12.61 16.61
CA LEU A 222 9.36 13.78 16.46
C LEU A 222 10.83 13.40 16.32
N LYS A 223 11.31 12.37 17.05
CA LYS A 223 12.67 11.85 16.89
C LYS A 223 12.87 11.28 15.48
N ALA A 224 11.96 10.43 15.02
CA ALA A 224 12.04 9.83 13.68
C ALA A 224 11.98 10.90 12.58
N ALA A 225 11.04 11.84 12.70
CA ALA A 225 10.85 12.97 11.81
C ALA A 225 12.09 13.89 11.75
N GLY A 226 12.76 14.11 12.89
CA GLY A 226 14.00 14.88 12.98
C GLY A 226 15.18 14.25 12.23
N GLN A 227 15.11 12.94 11.96
CA GLN A 227 16.07 12.21 11.13
C GLN A 227 15.67 12.14 9.66
N GLY A 228 14.59 12.82 9.25
CA GLY A 228 14.11 12.79 7.87
C GLY A 228 13.26 11.57 7.51
N TYR A 229 12.80 10.79 8.51
CA TYR A 229 11.90 9.65 8.26
C TYR A 229 10.48 10.16 7.92
N HIS A 230 10.20 10.29 6.63
CA HIS A 230 9.02 10.98 6.11
C HIS A 230 7.69 10.36 6.54
N ILE A 231 7.63 9.05 6.76
CA ILE A 231 6.43 8.36 7.28
C ILE A 231 6.04 8.89 8.67
N ALA A 232 7.02 9.29 9.48
CA ALA A 232 6.74 9.88 10.79
C ALA A 232 6.07 11.25 10.68
N TRP A 233 6.25 12.00 9.58
CA TRP A 233 5.52 13.26 9.36
C TRP A 233 4.03 13.01 9.17
N SER A 234 3.65 12.00 8.39
CA SER A 234 2.23 11.62 8.21
C SER A 234 1.61 11.11 9.51
N ASN A 235 2.36 10.32 10.28
CA ASN A 235 1.93 9.85 11.59
C ASN A 235 1.77 11.00 12.61
N LEU A 236 2.66 11.99 12.59
CA LEU A 236 2.50 13.22 13.36
C LEU A 236 1.25 13.98 12.92
N GLY A 237 1.05 14.18 11.62
CA GLY A 237 -0.16 14.82 11.10
C GLY A 237 -1.44 14.15 11.62
N ARG A 238 -1.49 12.81 11.55
CA ARG A 238 -2.62 12.00 12.03
C ARG A 238 -2.83 12.12 13.54
N LEU A 239 -1.75 12.05 14.32
CA LEU A 239 -1.80 12.20 15.78
C LEU A 239 -2.28 13.59 16.20
N MET A 240 -1.81 14.64 15.53
CA MET A 240 -2.21 16.01 15.80
C MET A 240 -3.68 16.23 15.43
N SER A 241 -4.11 15.70 14.29
CA SER A 241 -5.49 15.76 13.81
C SER A 241 -6.46 15.05 14.77
N SER A 242 -6.11 13.86 15.28
CA SER A 242 -6.94 13.15 16.26
C SER A 242 -7.11 13.91 17.57
N GLN A 243 -6.10 14.71 17.95
CA GLN A 243 -6.13 15.62 19.09
C GLN A 243 -6.76 17.00 18.77
N LYS A 244 -7.30 17.19 17.56
CA LYS A 244 -7.86 18.47 17.06
C LYS A 244 -6.87 19.64 17.03
N ARG A 245 -5.56 19.34 16.98
CA ARG A 245 -4.46 20.30 16.80
C ARG A 245 -4.23 20.52 15.31
N TYR A 246 -5.26 21.04 14.63
CA TYR A 246 -5.30 21.12 13.18
C TYR A 246 -4.22 22.04 12.59
N ASP A 247 -3.81 23.08 13.31
CA ASP A 247 -2.68 23.94 12.93
C ASP A 247 -1.37 23.15 12.76
N LYS A 248 -1.04 22.31 13.73
CA LYS A 248 0.14 21.45 13.69
C LYS A 248 -0.03 20.28 12.72
N ALA A 249 -1.24 19.73 12.62
CA ALA A 249 -1.54 18.67 11.67
C ALA A 249 -1.26 19.14 10.23
N GLU A 250 -1.72 20.35 9.88
CA GLU A 250 -1.49 20.96 8.58
C GLU A 250 0.00 21.10 8.26
N GLU A 251 0.79 21.59 9.21
CA GLU A 251 2.24 21.75 9.04
C GLU A 251 2.92 20.40 8.73
N TRP A 252 2.58 19.36 9.48
CA TRP A 252 3.16 18.03 9.30
C TRP A 252 2.69 17.36 8.01
N TYR A 253 1.41 17.48 7.67
CA TYR A 253 0.91 16.97 6.40
C TYR A 253 1.56 17.69 5.21
N ARG A 254 1.75 19.01 5.26
CA ARG A 254 2.50 19.72 4.21
C ARG A 254 3.91 19.18 4.02
N LYS A 255 4.64 18.92 5.11
CA LYS A 255 5.97 18.30 5.04
C LYS A 255 5.90 16.90 4.41
N ALA A 256 4.93 16.08 4.80
CA ALA A 256 4.74 14.76 4.19
C ALA A 256 4.40 14.85 2.69
N THR A 257 3.59 15.82 2.26
CA THR A 257 3.21 15.96 0.85
C THR A 257 4.38 16.32 -0.07
N SER A 258 5.46 16.94 0.43
CA SER A 258 6.64 17.20 -0.40
C SER A 258 7.38 15.93 -0.82
N PHE A 259 7.08 14.80 -0.17
CA PHE A 259 7.59 13.46 -0.49
C PHE A 259 6.51 12.56 -1.11
N GLY A 260 5.45 13.16 -1.64
CA GLY A 260 4.41 12.42 -2.36
C GLY A 260 3.41 11.66 -1.50
N ASP A 261 3.50 11.67 -0.16
CA ASP A 261 2.65 10.84 0.71
C ASP A 261 1.14 11.04 0.43
N ALA A 262 0.51 9.98 -0.08
CA ALA A 262 -0.88 10.01 -0.52
C ALA A 262 -1.88 10.19 0.64
N HIS A 263 -1.58 9.64 1.82
CA HIS A 263 -2.42 9.83 3.01
C HIS A 263 -2.37 11.30 3.48
N ALA A 264 -1.19 11.93 3.46
CA ALA A 264 -1.04 13.34 3.80
C ALA A 264 -1.71 14.26 2.77
N GLN A 265 -1.63 13.93 1.48
CA GLN A 265 -2.35 14.65 0.44
C GLN A 265 -3.87 14.53 0.63
N TYR A 266 -4.38 13.33 0.87
CA TYR A 266 -5.79 13.11 1.22
C TYR A 266 -6.20 13.92 2.46
N SER A 267 -5.39 13.88 3.52
CA SER A 267 -5.65 14.59 4.76
C SER A 267 -5.70 16.11 4.57
N LEU A 268 -4.78 16.69 3.78
CA LEU A 268 -4.85 18.11 3.41
C LEU A 268 -6.13 18.42 2.61
N GLY A 269 -6.51 17.53 1.69
CA GLY A 269 -7.78 17.63 0.96
C GLY A 269 -8.98 17.67 1.91
N GLU A 270 -8.99 16.81 2.92
CA GLU A 270 -10.04 16.78 3.93
C GLU A 270 -10.07 18.07 4.78
N MET A 271 -8.90 18.61 5.12
CA MET A 271 -8.80 19.87 5.86
C MET A 271 -9.42 21.04 5.08
N TYR A 272 -9.13 21.16 3.78
CA TYR A 272 -9.78 22.15 2.92
C TYR A 272 -11.27 21.86 2.70
N PHE A 273 -11.66 20.60 2.57
CA PHE A 273 -13.06 20.20 2.37
C PHE A 273 -13.94 20.55 3.57
N ARG A 274 -13.41 20.40 4.80
CA ARG A 274 -14.12 20.66 6.06
C ARG A 274 -13.88 22.05 6.65
N GLY A 275 -12.91 22.79 6.12
CA GLY A 275 -12.47 24.05 6.71
C GLY A 275 -11.81 23.87 8.09
N HIS A 276 -11.01 22.82 8.28
CA HIS A 276 -10.28 22.58 9.52
C HIS A 276 -8.96 23.35 9.53
N TYR A 277 -8.86 24.38 10.38
CA TYR A 277 -7.75 25.35 10.47
C TYR A 277 -7.57 26.23 9.22
N VAL A 278 -7.58 25.64 8.03
CA VAL A 278 -7.67 26.35 6.75
C VAL A 278 -9.12 26.69 6.42
N PRO A 279 -9.42 27.80 5.72
CA PRO A 279 -10.76 28.07 5.21
C PRO A 279 -11.26 26.95 4.31
N GLN A 280 -12.57 26.71 4.32
CA GLN A 280 -13.16 25.73 3.42
C GLN A 280 -12.94 26.15 1.96
N ASP A 281 -12.34 25.27 1.16
CA ASP A 281 -12.08 25.48 -0.26
C ASP A 281 -12.20 24.15 -1.01
N ASP A 282 -13.33 23.96 -1.68
CA ASP A 282 -13.62 22.72 -2.39
C ASP A 282 -12.72 22.50 -3.61
N THR A 283 -12.22 23.57 -4.24
CA THR A 283 -11.31 23.47 -5.39
C THR A 283 -9.95 22.99 -4.93
N GLN A 284 -9.41 23.57 -3.85
CA GLN A 284 -8.19 23.05 -3.22
C GLN A 284 -8.36 21.62 -2.71
N ALA A 285 -9.50 21.32 -2.08
CA ALA A 285 -9.79 19.96 -1.64
C ALA A 285 -9.74 18.95 -2.79
N LEU A 286 -10.39 19.26 -3.92
CA LEU A 286 -10.39 18.41 -5.10
C LEU A 286 -8.98 18.23 -5.68
N GLU A 287 -8.17 19.29 -5.76
CA GLU A 287 -6.78 19.19 -6.21
C GLU A 287 -5.96 18.21 -5.35
N TRP A 288 -6.10 18.28 -4.03
CA TRP A 288 -5.39 17.39 -3.10
C TRP A 288 -5.91 15.96 -3.14
N PHE A 289 -7.23 15.77 -3.17
CA PHE A 289 -7.83 14.44 -3.34
C PHE A 289 -7.39 13.82 -4.66
N HIS A 290 -7.35 14.57 -5.76
CA HIS A 290 -6.92 14.04 -7.05
C HIS A 290 -5.45 13.60 -7.04
N LYS A 291 -4.55 14.33 -6.37
CA LYS A 291 -3.15 13.91 -6.22
C LYS A 291 -3.01 12.57 -5.49
N ALA A 292 -3.78 12.37 -4.42
CA ALA A 292 -3.80 11.11 -3.67
C ALA A 292 -4.48 9.97 -4.46
N ALA A 293 -5.57 10.28 -5.17
CA ALA A 293 -6.33 9.31 -5.96
C ALA A 293 -5.53 8.77 -7.15
N VAL A 294 -4.70 9.60 -7.80
CA VAL A 294 -3.79 9.14 -8.89
C VAL A 294 -2.74 8.14 -8.38
N GLN A 295 -2.42 8.16 -7.09
CA GLN A 295 -1.54 7.19 -6.44
C GLN A 295 -2.28 5.94 -5.93
N GLY A 296 -3.58 5.79 -6.25
CA GLY A 296 -4.39 4.66 -5.81
C GLY A 296 -4.83 4.74 -4.34
N TYR A 297 -4.87 5.92 -3.73
CA TYR A 297 -5.39 6.04 -2.37
C TYR A 297 -6.93 5.93 -2.38
N MET A 298 -7.44 4.76 -2.03
CA MET A 298 -8.85 4.37 -2.10
C MET A 298 -9.86 5.42 -1.58
N ASP A 299 -9.63 6.02 -0.41
CA ASP A 299 -10.56 7.04 0.14
C ASP A 299 -10.52 8.35 -0.66
N ALA A 300 -9.38 8.67 -1.27
CA ALA A 300 -9.24 9.82 -2.14
C ALA A 300 -9.94 9.60 -3.47
N GLU A 301 -9.85 8.40 -4.06
CA GLU A 301 -10.62 8.04 -5.25
C GLU A 301 -12.12 8.20 -5.02
N TYR A 302 -12.63 7.66 -3.90
CA TYR A 302 -14.02 7.90 -3.50
C TYR A 302 -14.33 9.39 -3.37
N SER A 303 -13.44 10.16 -2.74
CA SER A 303 -13.64 11.60 -2.53
C SER A 303 -13.66 12.36 -3.85
N VAL A 304 -12.79 12.04 -4.82
CA VAL A 304 -12.84 12.63 -6.16
C VAL A 304 -14.17 12.31 -6.83
N GLY A 305 -14.62 11.05 -6.78
CA GLY A 305 -15.93 10.66 -7.32
C GLY A 305 -17.08 11.44 -6.70
N TYR A 306 -17.03 11.64 -5.38
CA TYR A 306 -18.00 12.45 -4.64
C TYR A 306 -18.01 13.92 -5.08
N MET A 307 -16.83 14.51 -5.25
CA MET A 307 -16.70 15.91 -5.67
C MET A 307 -17.27 16.13 -7.08
N HIS A 308 -17.04 15.19 -7.99
CA HIS A 308 -17.60 15.22 -9.35
C HIS A 308 -19.12 14.99 -9.38
N GLN A 309 -19.65 14.02 -8.62
CA GLN A 309 -21.10 13.78 -8.55
C GLN A 309 -21.87 15.02 -8.05
N HIS A 310 -21.30 15.74 -7.08
CA HIS A 310 -21.98 16.86 -6.42
C HIS A 310 -21.57 18.23 -6.98
N GLY A 311 -20.64 18.29 -7.93
CA GLY A 311 -20.10 19.55 -8.45
C GLY A 311 -19.44 20.41 -7.36
N ARG A 312 -18.71 19.78 -6.44
CA ARG A 312 -17.95 20.44 -5.38
C ARG A 312 -16.56 20.76 -5.92
N GLY A 313 -16.17 22.03 -5.95
CA GLY A 313 -14.86 22.46 -6.46
C GLY A 313 -14.67 22.30 -7.98
N THR A 314 -15.67 21.75 -8.67
CA THR A 314 -15.72 21.51 -10.12
C THR A 314 -17.17 21.53 -10.61
N ARG A 315 -17.40 21.39 -11.92
CA ARG A 315 -18.75 21.16 -12.47
C ARG A 315 -19.18 19.73 -12.18
N ARG A 316 -20.47 19.52 -11.91
CA ARG A 316 -21.04 18.17 -11.81
C ARG A 316 -20.74 17.35 -13.07
N ASP A 317 -20.14 16.18 -12.88
CA ASP A 317 -19.81 15.21 -13.92
C ASP A 317 -20.03 13.79 -13.40
N ASP A 318 -21.19 13.24 -13.73
CA ASP A 318 -21.58 11.89 -13.32
C ASP A 318 -20.76 10.81 -14.05
N GLY A 319 -20.17 11.11 -15.22
CA GLY A 319 -19.29 10.18 -15.93
C GLY A 319 -17.95 10.02 -15.22
N GLU A 320 -17.35 11.14 -14.83
CA GLU A 320 -16.10 11.14 -14.06
C GLU A 320 -16.32 10.52 -12.67
N ALA A 321 -17.45 10.83 -12.01
CA ALA A 321 -17.81 10.20 -10.75
C ALA A 321 -17.90 8.68 -10.84
N GLU A 322 -18.50 8.16 -11.92
CA GLU A 322 -18.60 6.73 -12.17
C GLU A 322 -17.22 6.06 -12.28
N VAL A 323 -16.27 6.69 -12.99
CA VAL A 323 -14.90 6.17 -13.14
C VAL A 323 -14.21 6.06 -11.79
N TRP A 324 -14.22 7.13 -10.99
CA TRP A 324 -13.55 7.15 -9.69
C TRP A 324 -14.20 6.25 -8.65
N TYR A 325 -15.54 6.20 -8.60
CA TYR A 325 -16.24 5.25 -7.73
C TYR A 325 -16.01 3.80 -8.12
N THR A 326 -15.86 3.50 -9.42
CA THR A 326 -15.52 2.14 -9.88
C THR A 326 -14.15 1.72 -9.36
N ARG A 327 -13.13 2.58 -9.50
CA ARG A 327 -11.77 2.31 -8.97
C ARG A 327 -11.77 2.07 -7.46
N ALA A 328 -12.43 2.95 -6.71
CA ALA A 328 -12.50 2.81 -5.26
C ALA A 328 -13.23 1.51 -4.85
N MET A 329 -14.32 1.16 -5.56
CA MET A 329 -15.07 -0.07 -5.31
C MET A 329 -14.24 -1.33 -5.63
N GLU A 330 -13.49 -1.34 -6.73
CA GLU A 330 -12.61 -2.45 -7.11
C GLU A 330 -11.50 -2.70 -6.07
N GLN A 331 -11.09 -1.66 -5.34
CA GLN A 331 -10.17 -1.74 -4.20
C GLN A 331 -10.85 -2.10 -2.86
N GLY A 332 -12.17 -2.27 -2.85
CA GLY A 332 -12.94 -2.66 -1.67
C GLY A 332 -13.56 -1.51 -0.86
N HIS A 333 -13.61 -0.29 -1.40
CA HIS A 333 -14.23 0.84 -0.69
C HIS A 333 -15.73 0.60 -0.48
N ILE A 334 -16.12 0.39 0.78
CA ILE A 334 -17.45 -0.10 1.17
C ILE A 334 -18.61 0.81 0.76
N VAL A 335 -18.37 2.13 0.64
CA VAL A 335 -19.41 3.10 0.27
C VAL A 335 -19.44 3.34 -1.25
N ALA A 336 -18.36 3.03 -1.96
CA ALA A 336 -18.22 3.42 -3.36
C ALA A 336 -19.22 2.69 -4.26
N GLY A 337 -19.48 1.39 -4.01
CA GLY A 337 -20.46 0.62 -4.79
C GLY A 337 -21.89 1.17 -4.71
N ARG A 338 -22.28 1.72 -3.56
CA ARG A 338 -23.58 2.40 -3.41
C ARG A 338 -23.62 3.69 -4.21
N SER A 339 -22.61 4.55 -4.06
CA SER A 339 -22.55 5.83 -4.78
C SER A 339 -22.43 5.62 -6.30
N LEU A 340 -21.73 4.57 -6.73
CA LEU A 340 -21.68 4.13 -8.13
C LEU A 340 -23.06 3.76 -8.66
N ALA A 341 -23.83 2.96 -7.90
CA ALA A 341 -25.19 2.59 -8.29
C ALA A 341 -26.10 3.83 -8.39
N GLU A 342 -26.01 4.75 -7.42
CA GLU A 342 -26.77 6.01 -7.43
C GLU A 342 -26.45 6.84 -8.69
N VAL A 343 -25.17 7.04 -9.02
CA VAL A 343 -24.74 7.77 -10.23
C VAL A 343 -25.24 7.11 -11.52
N ARG A 344 -25.14 5.78 -11.61
CA ARG A 344 -25.62 5.02 -12.80
C ARG A 344 -27.12 5.15 -12.99
N ILE A 345 -27.90 5.07 -11.90
CA ILE A 345 -29.35 5.26 -11.94
C ILE A 345 -29.69 6.67 -12.45
N ASP A 346 -29.09 7.71 -11.87
CA ASP A 346 -29.33 9.11 -12.25
C ASP A 346 -29.06 9.34 -13.75
N ARG A 347 -27.99 8.76 -14.29
CA ARG A 347 -27.65 8.86 -15.72
C ARG A 347 -28.69 8.19 -16.62
N VAL A 348 -29.14 6.99 -16.28
CA VAL A 348 -30.18 6.26 -17.05
C VAL A 348 -31.49 7.04 -17.05
N TRP A 349 -31.90 7.60 -15.90
CA TRP A 349 -33.09 8.44 -15.81
C TRP A 349 -32.97 9.71 -16.66
N CYS A 350 -31.81 10.38 -16.65
CA CYS A 350 -31.56 11.56 -17.48
C CYS A 350 -31.59 11.25 -18.98
N GLN A 351 -30.98 10.14 -19.40
CA GLN A 351 -30.99 9.70 -20.82
C GLN A 351 -32.42 9.37 -21.27
N TRP A 352 -33.15 8.59 -20.47
CA TRP A 352 -34.52 8.22 -20.78
C TRP A 352 -35.43 9.46 -20.91
N GLY A 353 -35.28 10.44 -20.01
CA GLY A 353 -36.02 11.70 -20.07
C GLY A 353 -35.68 12.61 -21.26
N GLN A 354 -34.52 12.43 -21.89
CA GLN A 354 -34.15 13.14 -23.12
C GLN A 354 -34.65 12.44 -24.39
N GLU A 355 -34.75 11.11 -24.37
CA GLU A 355 -35.19 10.30 -25.51
C GLU A 355 -36.71 10.20 -25.65
N THR A 356 -37.45 10.54 -24.60
CA THR A 356 -38.91 10.43 -24.58
C THR A 356 -39.56 11.78 -24.33
N ASP A 357 -40.62 12.08 -25.10
CA ASP A 357 -41.46 13.29 -24.98
C ASP A 357 -42.37 13.16 -23.73
N LEU A 358 -41.75 12.93 -22.55
CA LEU A 358 -42.47 12.57 -21.34
C LEU A 358 -43.29 13.75 -20.82
N PRO A 359 -44.51 13.50 -20.34
CA PRO A 359 -45.32 14.53 -19.74
C PRO A 359 -44.58 15.08 -18.51
N THR A 360 -44.35 16.39 -18.50
CA THR A 360 -43.75 17.11 -17.39
C THR A 360 -44.78 18.05 -16.76
N VAL A 361 -44.68 18.23 -15.45
CA VAL A 361 -45.40 19.27 -14.70
C VAL A 361 -44.40 20.32 -14.24
N SER A 362 -44.74 21.59 -14.42
CA SER A 362 -43.91 22.68 -13.95
C SER A 362 -44.44 23.18 -12.60
N VAL A 363 -43.56 23.18 -11.60
CA VAL A 363 -43.82 23.76 -10.28
C VAL A 363 -42.74 24.80 -10.05
N ASP A 364 -43.14 26.05 -9.82
CA ASP A 364 -42.25 27.19 -9.60
C ASP A 364 -41.15 27.36 -10.67
N GLY A 365 -41.50 27.06 -11.94
CA GLY A 365 -40.58 27.20 -13.08
C GLY A 365 -39.59 26.06 -13.28
N ILE A 366 -39.57 25.06 -12.38
CA ILE A 366 -38.77 23.83 -12.52
C ILE A 366 -39.65 22.76 -13.14
N LYS A 367 -39.17 22.07 -14.18
CA LYS A 367 -39.89 20.95 -14.82
C LYS A 367 -39.60 19.66 -14.08
N TYR A 368 -40.66 19.03 -13.58
CA TYR A 368 -40.65 17.70 -12.97
C TYR A 368 -41.38 16.70 -13.86
N LEU A 369 -41.03 15.42 -13.80
CA LEU A 369 -41.74 14.37 -14.50
C LEU A 369 -43.18 14.24 -13.94
N ASP A 370 -44.20 14.19 -14.79
CA ASP A 370 -45.59 13.91 -14.39
C ASP A 370 -45.76 12.41 -14.13
N THR A 371 -45.38 11.99 -12.92
CA THR A 371 -45.40 10.59 -12.47
C THR A 371 -46.81 9.96 -12.47
N THR A 372 -47.87 10.77 -12.60
CA THR A 372 -49.25 10.26 -12.73
C THR A 372 -49.64 9.89 -14.16
N LYS A 373 -48.95 10.42 -15.17
CA LYS A 373 -49.18 10.10 -16.60
C LYS A 373 -48.19 9.12 -17.18
N VAL A 374 -47.04 8.91 -16.52
CA VAL A 374 -46.11 7.84 -16.86
C VAL A 374 -46.67 6.53 -16.31
N ARG A 375 -47.39 5.79 -17.15
CA ARG A 375 -47.91 4.46 -16.82
C ARG A 375 -46.74 3.46 -16.86
N LEU A 376 -45.96 3.43 -15.79
CA LEU A 376 -44.93 2.41 -15.58
C LEU A 376 -45.59 1.03 -15.62
N THR A 377 -45.23 0.17 -16.56
CA THR A 377 -45.40 -1.27 -16.35
C THR A 377 -44.47 -1.63 -15.20
N LEU A 378 -45.07 -2.03 -14.07
CA LEU A 378 -44.36 -2.50 -12.89
C LEU A 378 -43.28 -3.54 -13.21
N ASP A 379 -43.38 -4.26 -14.33
CA ASP A 379 -42.42 -5.26 -14.77
C ASP A 379 -41.04 -4.69 -15.10
N ASN A 380 -40.94 -3.47 -15.66
CA ASN A 380 -39.64 -2.86 -15.98
C ASN A 380 -38.94 -2.33 -14.72
N LEU A 381 -39.71 -1.75 -13.78
CA LEU A 381 -39.18 -1.35 -12.47
C LEU A 381 -38.84 -2.57 -11.61
N ASN A 382 -39.65 -3.63 -11.65
CA ASN A 382 -39.39 -4.86 -10.90
C ASN A 382 -38.14 -5.57 -11.40
N GLN A 383 -37.94 -5.70 -12.72
CA GLN A 383 -36.73 -6.32 -13.25
C GLN A 383 -35.49 -5.48 -12.89
N TYR A 384 -35.62 -4.15 -12.92
CA TYR A 384 -34.55 -3.21 -12.54
C TYR A 384 -34.24 -3.23 -11.02
N PHE A 385 -35.26 -3.31 -10.16
CA PHE A 385 -35.09 -3.50 -8.72
C PHE A 385 -34.58 -4.90 -8.38
N LEU A 386 -34.91 -5.92 -9.18
CA LEU A 386 -34.35 -7.27 -9.05
C LEU A 386 -32.87 -7.28 -9.41
N ASP A 387 -32.44 -6.59 -10.47
CA ASP A 387 -31.03 -6.45 -10.83
C ASP A 387 -30.24 -5.66 -9.77
N LEU A 388 -30.82 -4.60 -9.20
CA LEU A 388 -30.26 -3.86 -8.06
C LEU A 388 -30.18 -4.71 -6.79
N ARG A 389 -31.20 -5.53 -6.53
CA ARG A 389 -31.25 -6.45 -5.39
C ARG A 389 -30.27 -7.61 -5.55
N GLU A 390 -30.07 -8.11 -6.77
CA GLU A 390 -29.10 -9.16 -7.09
C GLU A 390 -27.67 -8.61 -7.04
N PHE A 391 -27.44 -7.37 -7.48
CA PHE A 391 -26.16 -6.67 -7.36
C PHE A 391 -25.78 -6.41 -5.90
N SER A 392 -26.73 -5.92 -5.09
CA SER A 392 -26.54 -5.73 -3.65
C SER A 392 -26.45 -7.06 -2.89
N LEU A 393 -27.16 -8.12 -3.30
CA LEU A 393 -26.97 -9.47 -2.75
C LEU A 393 -25.57 -9.99 -3.05
N ARG A 394 -25.06 -9.88 -4.27
CA ARG A 394 -23.70 -10.32 -4.62
C ARG A 394 -22.62 -9.55 -3.86
N ALA A 395 -22.81 -8.25 -3.65
CA ALA A 395 -21.95 -7.44 -2.80
C ALA A 395 -22.02 -7.83 -1.31
N MET A 396 -23.15 -8.38 -0.86
CA MET A 396 -23.34 -8.89 0.51
C MET A 396 -22.89 -10.36 0.68
N GLU A 397 -23.01 -11.21 -0.34
CA GLU A 397 -22.52 -12.60 -0.34
C GLU A 397 -20.98 -12.65 -0.38
N ALA A 398 -20.35 -11.69 -1.09
CA ALA A 398 -18.92 -11.43 -0.96
C ALA A 398 -18.50 -11.07 0.48
N ARG A 399 -19.43 -10.57 1.30
CA ARG A 399 -19.23 -10.22 2.72
C ARG A 399 -19.27 -11.46 3.65
N GLU A 400 -20.04 -12.49 3.32
CA GLU A 400 -20.07 -13.74 4.08
C GLU A 400 -18.82 -14.61 3.83
N GLU A 401 -18.27 -14.61 2.61
CA GLU A 401 -17.00 -15.30 2.33
C GLU A 401 -15.79 -14.64 3.02
N VAL A 402 -15.77 -13.31 3.17
CA VAL A 402 -14.69 -12.56 3.83
C VAL A 402 -14.81 -12.54 5.36
N SER A 403 -16.01 -12.81 5.92
CA SER A 403 -16.22 -12.93 7.37
C SER A 403 -16.02 -14.37 7.90
N LEU A 404 -15.99 -15.38 7.02
CA LEU A 404 -15.83 -16.80 7.36
C LEU A 404 -14.44 -17.37 7.01
N LYS A 405 -13.58 -16.61 6.33
CA LYS A 405 -12.14 -16.88 6.17
C LYS A 405 -11.34 -16.04 7.13
#